data_AF-A0A8T4RLE5-F1
#
_entry.id   AF-A0A8T4RLE5-F1
#
_cell.length_a   1.000
_cell.length_b   1.000
_cell.length_c   1.000
_cell.angle_alpha   90.00
_cell.angle_beta   90.00
_cell.angle_gamma   90.00
#
_symmetry.space_group_name_H-M   'P 1'
#
loop_
_entity.id
_entity.type
_entity.pdbx_description
1 polymer ?
#
loop_
_entity_poly.entity_id
_entity_poly.type
_entity_poly.pdbx_seq_one_letter_code
_entity_poly.pdbx_strand_id
1 'polypeptide(L)'
;MGALVSYFPCAFDTLTFRATPTDHVEITFENDIATLVPERNWKGQELVTFRADDGENDPVESNQVRLLVLSREQYDVVKNPVSSSNGALWLFVVVGVIIVILIIVAFEYAKKHKEEGEEEKEEEN
;
A
#
# COMPACT_ATOMS: atom_id res chain seq x y z
N MET A 1 -31.27 -58.33 24.74
CA MET A 1 -31.82 -56.97 24.70
C MET A 1 -30.75 -56.09 24.11
N GLY A 2 -30.86 -55.81 22.80
CA GLY A 2 -29.81 -55.18 22.01
C GLY A 2 -29.72 -53.68 22.30
N ALA A 3 -28.49 -53.19 22.40
CA ALA A 3 -28.20 -51.77 22.44
C ALA A 3 -28.31 -51.14 21.03
N LEU A 4 -28.26 -49.80 21.03
CA LEU A 4 -28.02 -48.86 19.92
C LEU A 4 -29.31 -48.43 19.18
N VAL A 5 -29.59 -47.14 19.01
CA VAL A 5 -28.70 -46.10 18.48
C VAL A 5 -28.98 -44.75 19.17
N SER A 6 -27.92 -44.09 19.65
CA SER A 6 -27.97 -42.67 20.01
C SER A 6 -28.08 -41.86 18.73
N TYR A 7 -29.25 -41.27 18.48
CA TYR A 7 -29.46 -40.31 17.40
C TYR A 7 -28.77 -39.01 17.82
N PHE A 8 -27.55 -38.76 17.34
CA PHE A 8 -26.99 -37.41 17.35
C PHE A 8 -27.54 -36.69 16.11
N PRO A 9 -28.50 -35.75 16.23
CA PRO A 9 -28.87 -34.88 15.13
C PRO A 9 -27.73 -33.88 14.93
N CYS A 10 -26.65 -34.29 14.27
CA CYS A 10 -25.58 -33.40 13.82
C CYS A 10 -25.28 -33.69 12.35
N ALA A 11 -26.34 -33.89 11.57
CA ALA A 11 -26.24 -34.08 10.13
C ALA A 11 -27.21 -33.09 9.49
N PHE A 12 -26.65 -32.17 8.69
CA PHE A 12 -27.33 -31.21 7.81
C PHE A 12 -27.76 -29.88 8.45
N ASP A 13 -26.87 -29.28 9.24
CA ASP A 13 -27.10 -27.92 9.68
C ASP A 13 -27.02 -26.96 8.48
N THR A 14 -28.14 -26.35 8.12
CA THR A 14 -28.23 -25.47 6.95
C THR A 14 -27.89 -24.06 7.38
N LEU A 15 -26.69 -23.60 7.04
CA LEU A 15 -26.28 -22.24 7.34
C LEU A 15 -27.01 -21.23 6.46
N THR A 16 -27.67 -20.27 7.10
CA THR A 16 -28.24 -19.10 6.45
C THR A 16 -27.29 -17.92 6.59
N PHE A 17 -26.90 -17.34 5.47
CA PHE A 17 -26.03 -16.16 5.44
C PHE A 17 -26.82 -14.88 5.20
N ARG A 18 -26.40 -13.80 5.86
CA ARG A 18 -26.91 -12.44 5.65
C ARG A 18 -25.76 -11.44 5.70
N ALA A 19 -26.01 -10.26 5.15
CA ALA A 19 -25.11 -9.12 5.26
C ALA A 19 -25.89 -7.90 5.78
N THR A 20 -25.19 -6.98 6.44
CA THR A 20 -25.75 -5.66 6.71
C THR A 20 -26.09 -4.95 5.40
N PRO A 21 -27.18 -4.16 5.36
CA PRO A 21 -27.52 -3.41 4.16
C PRO A 21 -26.42 -2.42 3.79
N THR A 22 -26.35 -2.16 2.50
CA THR A 22 -25.39 -1.33 1.78
C THR A 22 -26.20 -0.36 0.91
N ASP A 23 -25.64 0.80 0.60
CA ASP A 23 -26.36 1.84 -0.15
C ASP A 23 -26.23 1.62 -1.66
N HIS A 24 -25.07 1.16 -2.14
CA HIS A 24 -24.73 1.07 -3.56
C HIS A 24 -24.19 -0.28 -4.00
N VAL A 25 -24.03 -1.25 -3.11
CA VAL A 25 -23.59 -2.62 -3.45
C VAL A 25 -24.70 -3.60 -3.13
N GLU A 26 -25.32 -4.21 -4.12
CA GLU A 26 -26.28 -5.29 -3.88
C GLU A 26 -25.52 -6.56 -3.44
N ILE A 27 -26.01 -7.20 -2.36
CA ILE A 27 -25.43 -8.44 -1.84
C ILE A 27 -26.51 -9.51 -1.84
N THR A 28 -26.28 -10.57 -2.62
CA THR A 28 -27.17 -11.74 -2.70
C THR A 28 -26.41 -12.99 -2.28
N PHE A 29 -27.14 -13.95 -1.71
CA PHE A 29 -26.58 -15.23 -1.27
C PHE A 29 -27.25 -16.37 -2.01
N GLU A 30 -26.43 -17.20 -2.66
CA GLU A 30 -26.83 -18.50 -3.18
C GLU A 30 -26.03 -19.55 -2.41
N ASN A 31 -26.71 -20.21 -1.46
CA ASN A 31 -26.08 -21.13 -0.50
C ASN A 31 -24.95 -20.43 0.28
N ASP A 32 -23.71 -20.87 0.10
CA ASP A 32 -22.50 -20.36 0.75
C ASP A 32 -21.73 -19.33 -0.10
N ILE A 33 -22.28 -18.93 -1.26
CA ILE A 33 -21.67 -17.97 -2.17
C ILE A 33 -22.39 -16.62 -2.07
N ALA A 34 -21.65 -15.58 -1.69
CA ALA A 34 -22.10 -14.20 -1.72
C ALA A 34 -21.73 -13.53 -3.05
N THR A 35 -22.73 -13.04 -3.80
CA THR A 35 -22.53 -12.25 -5.01
C THR A 35 -22.71 -10.78 -4.69
N LEU A 36 -21.67 -9.97 -4.95
CA LEU A 36 -21.65 -8.53 -4.69
C LEU A 36 -21.69 -7.76 -6.02
N VAL A 37 -22.76 -7.00 -6.25
CA VAL A 37 -22.98 -6.23 -7.47
C VAL A 37 -23.04 -4.74 -7.13
N PRO A 38 -21.98 -3.96 -7.39
CA PRO A 38 -22.06 -2.51 -7.23
C PRO A 38 -22.98 -1.89 -8.27
N GLU A 39 -23.62 -0.78 -7.92
CA GLU A 39 -24.36 0.06 -8.85
C GLU A 39 -23.50 0.44 -10.05
N ARG A 40 -24.13 0.53 -11.21
CA ARG A 40 -23.44 0.86 -12.46
C ARG A 40 -22.70 2.20 -12.30
N ASN A 41 -21.41 2.18 -12.63
CA ASN A 41 -20.50 3.33 -12.56
C ASN A 41 -20.21 3.86 -11.14
N TRP A 42 -20.77 3.25 -10.09
CA TRP A 42 -20.46 3.67 -8.73
C TRP A 42 -18.99 3.37 -8.40
N LYS A 43 -18.40 4.29 -7.62
CA LYS A 43 -17.04 4.25 -7.10
C LYS A 43 -17.10 4.73 -5.67
N GLY A 44 -16.45 4.00 -4.78
CA GLY A 44 -16.55 4.32 -3.37
C GLY A 44 -16.24 3.12 -2.51
N GLN A 45 -16.63 3.26 -1.25
CA GLN A 45 -16.36 2.29 -0.23
C GLN A 45 -17.56 2.11 0.67
N GLU A 46 -17.85 0.85 1.00
CA GLU A 46 -18.85 0.48 1.99
C GLU A 46 -18.24 -0.46 3.04
N LEU A 47 -18.84 -0.45 4.23
CA LEU A 47 -18.50 -1.35 5.31
C LEU A 47 -19.66 -2.31 5.49
N VAL A 48 -19.36 -3.61 5.42
CA VAL A 48 -20.35 -4.67 5.54
C VAL A 48 -19.95 -5.64 6.66
N THR A 49 -20.94 -6.10 7.42
CA THR A 49 -20.78 -7.22 8.35
C THR A 49 -21.58 -8.40 7.82
N PHE A 50 -20.97 -9.58 7.80
CA PHE A 50 -21.61 -10.84 7.41
C PHE A 50 -22.07 -11.58 8.66
N ARG A 51 -23.25 -12.20 8.59
CA ARG A 51 -23.86 -13.00 9.66
C ARG A 51 -24.11 -14.41 9.15
N ALA A 52 -23.68 -15.41 9.92
CA ALA A 52 -23.98 -16.82 9.68
C ALA A 52 -24.88 -17.34 10.80
N ASP A 53 -25.90 -18.11 10.44
CA ASP A 53 -26.95 -18.58 11.32
C ASP A 53 -27.19 -20.08 11.04
N ASP A 54 -26.90 -20.93 12.01
CA ASP A 54 -27.14 -22.37 11.94
C ASP A 54 -28.56 -22.75 12.42
N GLY A 55 -29.32 -21.81 12.99
CA GLY A 55 -30.68 -22.07 13.47
C GLY A 55 -30.77 -22.88 14.77
N GLU A 56 -29.65 -23.34 15.33
CA GLU A 56 -29.58 -23.99 16.64
C GLU A 56 -29.01 -23.07 17.73
N ASN A 57 -28.07 -22.20 17.36
CA ASN A 57 -27.39 -21.29 18.26
C ASN A 57 -27.57 -19.82 17.88
N ASP A 58 -27.04 -18.95 18.74
CA ASP A 58 -26.98 -17.53 18.41
C ASP A 58 -26.13 -17.35 17.14
N PRO A 59 -26.58 -16.50 16.21
CA PRO A 59 -25.84 -16.21 15.00
C PRO A 59 -24.48 -15.61 15.31
N VAL A 60 -23.50 -15.90 14.46
CA VAL A 60 -22.16 -15.32 14.55
C VAL A 60 -21.98 -14.24 13.49
N GLU A 61 -21.41 -13.11 13.91
CA GLU A 61 -21.08 -11.99 13.03
C GLU A 61 -19.58 -11.93 12.72
N SER A 62 -19.24 -11.51 11.51
CA SER A 62 -17.86 -11.22 11.12
C SER A 62 -17.37 -9.90 11.70
N ASN A 63 -16.09 -9.61 11.51
CA ASN A 63 -15.60 -8.23 11.58
C ASN A 63 -16.22 -7.38 10.46
N GLN A 64 -16.05 -6.05 10.54
CA GLN A 64 -16.39 -5.17 9.43
C GLN A 64 -15.44 -5.42 8.25
N VAL A 65 -16.01 -5.80 7.12
CA VAL A 65 -15.34 -5.98 5.84
C VAL A 65 -15.50 -4.73 5.00
N ARG A 66 -14.41 -4.26 4.41
CA ARG A 66 -14.39 -3.07 3.55
C ARG A 66 -14.52 -3.48 2.10
N LEU A 67 -15.60 -3.05 1.46
CA LEU A 67 -15.81 -3.16 0.02
C LEU A 67 -15.28 -1.89 -0.63
N LEU A 68 -14.37 -2.02 -1.60
CA LEU A 68 -13.76 -0.89 -2.30
C LEU A 68 -13.91 -1.07 -3.81
N VAL A 69 -14.68 -0.18 -4.43
CA VAL A 69 -14.90 -0.19 -5.88
C VAL A 69 -14.05 0.91 -6.52
N LEU A 70 -12.98 0.49 -7.18
CA LEU A 70 -12.00 1.38 -7.80
C LEU A 70 -12.35 1.71 -9.25
N SER A 71 -11.80 2.82 -9.73
CA SER A 71 -11.67 3.07 -11.16
C SER A 71 -10.52 2.25 -11.75
N ARG A 72 -10.43 2.18 -13.08
CA ARG A 72 -9.29 1.55 -13.76
C ARG A 72 -7.96 2.19 -13.36
N GLU A 73 -7.90 3.53 -13.40
CA GLU A 73 -6.69 4.27 -13.05
C GLU A 73 -6.28 4.03 -11.58
N GLN A 74 -7.25 4.00 -10.66
CA GLN A 74 -6.98 3.70 -9.26
C GLN A 74 -6.52 2.26 -9.05
N TYR A 75 -7.10 1.30 -9.77
CA TYR A 75 -6.70 -0.10 -9.71
C TYR A 75 -5.24 -0.29 -10.14
N ASP A 76 -4.83 0.36 -11.23
CA ASP A 76 -3.47 0.24 -11.77
C ASP A 76 -2.43 0.80 -10.79
N VAL A 77 -2.73 1.93 -10.14
CA VAL A 77 -1.87 2.52 -9.10
C VAL A 77 -1.72 1.60 -7.88
N VAL A 78 -2.81 0.95 -7.43
CA VAL A 78 -2.79 0.07 -6.25
C VAL A 78 -2.05 -1.24 -6.55
N LYS A 79 -2.27 -1.82 -7.73
CA LYS A 79 -1.63 -3.08 -8.12
C LYS A 79 -0.17 -2.91 -8.49
N ASN A 80 0.16 -1.81 -9.15
CA ASN A 80 1.50 -1.51 -9.64
C ASN A 80 1.97 -0.18 -9.02
N PRO A 81 2.34 -0.19 -7.73
CA PRO A 81 2.84 1.02 -7.09
C PRO A 81 4.04 1.54 -7.87
N VAL A 82 3.95 2.76 -8.38
CA VAL A 82 5.10 3.43 -9.01
C VAL A 82 6.18 3.54 -7.94
N SER A 83 7.29 2.83 -8.17
CA SER A 83 8.49 3.01 -7.38
C SER A 83 9.06 4.38 -7.73
N SER A 84 8.78 5.36 -6.87
CA SER A 84 9.39 6.68 -6.98
C SER A 84 10.90 6.52 -6.81
N SER A 85 11.65 6.58 -7.91
CA SER A 85 13.10 6.48 -7.85
C SER A 85 13.67 7.80 -7.31
N ASN A 86 14.30 7.77 -6.14
CA ASN A 86 14.96 8.94 -5.52
C ASN A 86 16.23 9.42 -6.28
N GLY A 87 16.38 9.08 -7.56
CA GLY A 87 17.60 9.29 -8.35
C GLY A 87 17.96 10.75 -8.65
N ALA A 88 17.04 11.69 -8.46
CA ALA A 88 17.30 13.11 -8.76
C ALA A 88 18.14 13.83 -7.69
N LEU A 89 18.11 13.38 -6.43
CA LEU A 89 18.84 14.04 -5.34
C LEU A 89 20.34 13.71 -5.33
N TRP A 90 20.71 12.50 -5.78
CA TRP A 90 22.12 12.10 -5.81
C TRP A 90 22.95 12.92 -6.80
N LEU A 91 22.34 13.41 -7.88
CA LEU A 91 23.00 14.29 -8.84
C LEU A 91 23.44 15.62 -8.20
N PHE A 92 22.61 16.23 -7.35
CA PHE A 92 22.98 17.46 -6.65
C PHE A 92 24.13 17.24 -5.67
N VAL A 93 24.19 16.07 -5.03
CA VAL A 93 25.31 15.70 -4.14
C VAL A 93 26.60 15.55 -4.94
N VAL A 94 26.58 14.84 -6.08
CA VAL A 94 27.77 14.65 -6.93
C VAL A 94 28.25 15.98 -7.52
N VAL A 95 27.35 16.81 -8.04
CA VAL A 95 27.68 18.14 -8.59
C VAL A 95 28.25 19.05 -7.49
N GLY A 96 27.66 19.03 -6.30
CA GLY A 96 28.16 19.80 -5.15
C GLY A 96 29.60 19.41 -4.75
N VAL A 97 29.89 18.10 -4.68
CA VAL A 97 31.25 17.61 -4.37
C VAL A 97 32.26 18.06 -5.42
N ILE A 98 31.92 17.99 -6.72
CA ILE A 98 32.79 18.46 -7.80
C ILE A 98 33.08 19.97 -7.66
N ILE A 99 32.07 20.78 -7.38
CA ILE A 99 32.24 22.23 -7.18
C ILE A 99 33.17 22.52 -5.99
N VAL A 100 33.00 21.81 -4.88
CA VAL A 100 33.86 21.98 -3.70
C VAL A 100 35.31 21.60 -4.01
N ILE A 101 35.55 20.50 -4.73
CA ILE A 101 36.89 20.10 -5.17
C ILE A 101 37.51 21.19 -6.06
N LEU A 102 36.75 21.73 -7.02
CA LEU A 102 37.23 22.81 -7.88
C LEU A 102 37.59 24.08 -7.08
N ILE A 103 36.81 24.43 -6.06
CA ILE A 103 37.12 25.56 -5.16
C ILE A 103 38.42 25.30 -4.39
N ILE A 104 38.60 24.08 -3.84
CA ILE A 104 39.82 23.71 -3.12
C ILE A 104 41.03 23.80 -4.05
N VAL A 105 40.95 23.20 -5.24
CA VAL A 105 42.02 23.24 -6.24
C VAL A 105 42.33 24.68 -6.67
N ALA A 106 41.31 25.50 -6.92
CA ALA A 106 41.49 26.90 -7.27
C ALA A 106 42.15 27.70 -6.13
N PHE A 107 41.79 27.42 -4.88
CA PHE A 107 42.38 28.05 -3.70
C PHE A 107 43.86 27.65 -3.53
N GLU A 108 44.18 26.36 -3.66
CA GLU A 108 45.56 25.87 -3.62
C GLU A 108 46.40 26.46 -4.75
N TYR A 109 45.86 26.51 -5.96
CA TYR A 109 46.51 27.12 -7.13
C TYR A 109 46.79 28.62 -6.91
N ALA A 110 45.83 29.36 -6.35
CA ALA A 110 45.99 30.78 -6.05
C ALA A 110 46.97 31.04 -4.89
N LYS A 111 47.10 30.12 -3.93
CA LYS A 111 48.08 30.21 -2.85
C LYS A 111 49.50 30.03 -3.39
N LYS A 112 49.71 29.02 -4.24
CA LYS A 112 51.02 28.71 -4.83
C LYS A 112 51.58 29.88 -5.66
N HIS A 113 50.75 30.53 -6.46
CA HIS A 113 51.19 31.65 -7.32
C HIS A 113 51.45 32.97 -6.57
N LYS A 114 51.10 33.09 -5.28
CA LYS A 114 51.52 34.22 -4.45
C LYS A 114 52.92 34.03 -3.87
N GLU A 115 53.30 32.77 -3.61
CA GLU A 115 54.59 32.41 -3.04
C GLU A 115 55.70 32.53 -4.12
N GLU A 116 55.45 32.10 -5.36
CA GLU A 116 56.42 32.22 -6.47
C GLU A 116 56.71 33.69 -6.90
N GLY A 117 55.74 34.60 -6.76
CA GLY A 117 55.90 36.02 -7.14
C GLY A 117 56.54 36.91 -6.07
N GLU A 118 56.77 36.38 -4.86
CA GLU A 118 57.51 37.04 -3.79
C GLU A 118 58.99 36.61 -3.78
N GLU A 119 59.30 35.36 -4.12
CA GLU A 119 60.69 34.87 -4.25
C GLU A 119 61.44 35.51 -5.45
N GLU A 120 60.78 35.73 -6.60
CA GLU A 120 61.40 36.43 -7.75
C GLU A 120 61.72 37.91 -7.48
N LYS A 121 61.11 38.53 -6.46
CA LYS A 121 61.36 39.94 -6.08
C LYS A 121 62.47 40.11 -5.05
N GLU A 122 62.86 39.05 -4.35
CA GLU A 122 64.00 39.08 -3.42
C GLU A 122 65.33 38.72 -4.12
N GLU A 123 65.31 38.03 -5.26
CA GLU A 123 66.53 37.73 -6.04
C GLU A 123 66.99 38.87 -6.98
N GLU A 124 66.14 39.89 -7.25
CA GLU A 124 66.47 41.05 -8.11
C GLU A 124 66.92 42.33 -7.35
N ASN A 125 67.15 42.25 -6.02
CA ASN A 125 67.62 43.39 -5.20
C ASN A 125 68.96 43.15 -4.48
#